data_AF-Q0ZRK2-F1
#
_entry.id   AF-Q0ZRK2-F1
#
_cell.length_a   1.000
_cell.length_b   1.000
_cell.length_c   1.000
_cell.angle_alpha   90.00
_cell.angle_beta   90.00
_cell.angle_gamma   90.00
#
_symmetry.space_group_name_H-M   'P 1'
#
loop_
_entity.id
_entity.type
_entity.pdbx_description
1 polymer ?
#
loop_
_entity_poly.entity_id
_entity_poly.type
_entity_poly.pdbx_seq_one_letter_code
_entity_poly.pdbx_strand_id
1 'polypeptide(L)' 'GEQKTHCFKERTRSLLREWYLQDPYPNPTKKRELAQATGLTPTQVGNWFKNRRQRDRAAA' A
#
# COMPACT_ATOMS: atom_id res chain seq x y z
N GLY A 1 -21.77 13.41 -1.76
CA GLY A 1 -20.80 13.24 -2.87
C GLY A 1 -19.72 12.23 -2.56
N GLU A 2 -20.03 11.11 -1.88
CA GLU A 2 -19.00 10.23 -1.29
C GLU A 2 -18.74 8.90 -2.01
N GLN A 3 -19.49 8.56 -3.07
CA GLN A 3 -19.41 7.22 -3.67
C GLN A 3 -18.11 6.99 -4.48
N LYS A 4 -17.59 8.02 -5.16
CA LYS A 4 -16.41 7.88 -6.04
C LYS A 4 -15.09 7.69 -5.26
N THR A 5 -15.01 8.22 -4.04
CA THR A 5 -13.81 8.15 -3.19
C THR A 5 -13.60 6.76 -2.60
N HIS A 6 -14.68 6.00 -2.37
CA HIS A 6 -14.61 4.70 -1.71
C HIS A 6 -14.02 3.63 -2.63
N CYS A 7 -14.48 3.57 -3.88
CA CYS A 7 -14.00 2.61 -4.87
C CYS A 7 -12.52 2.83 -5.23
N PHE A 8 -12.08 4.09 -5.34
CA PHE A 8 -10.68 4.43 -5.60
C PHE A 8 -9.77 3.95 -4.46
N LYS A 9 -10.17 4.18 -3.21
CA LYS A 9 -9.43 3.73 -2.02
C LYS A 9 -9.39 2.20 -1.92
N GLU A 10 -10.45 1.50 -2.33
CA GLU A 10 -10.52 0.04 -2.28
C GLU A 10 -9.57 -0.61 -3.30
N ARG A 11 -9.51 -0.10 -4.53
CA ARG A 11 -8.55 -0.57 -5.56
C ARG A 11 -7.11 -0.41 -5.08
N THR A 12 -6.76 0.76 -4.56
CA THR A 12 -5.42 1.03 -4.02
C THR A 12 -5.08 0.11 -2.85
N ARG A 13 -6.02 -0.13 -1.94
CA ARG A 13 -5.81 -1.04 -0.79
C ARG A 13 -5.60 -2.48 -1.23
N SER A 14 -6.34 -2.94 -2.24
CA SER A 14 -6.23 -4.30 -2.76
C SER A 14 -4.87 -4.52 -3.42
N LEU A 15 -4.42 -3.58 -4.26
CA LEU A 15 -3.12 -3.65 -4.92
C LEU A 15 -1.95 -3.67 -3.91
N LEU A 16 -1.99 -2.80 -2.89
CA LEU A 16 -0.97 -2.78 -1.84
C LEU A 16 -0.93 -4.08 -1.02
N ARG A 17 -2.09 -4.69 -0.76
CA ARG A 17 -2.18 -5.98 -0.06
C ARG A 17 -1.61 -7.13 -0.88
N GLU A 18 -1.96 -7.22 -2.16
CA GLU A 18 -1.44 -8.25 -3.05
C GLU A 18 0.10 -8.18 -3.13
N TRP A 19 0.64 -6.99 -3.32
CA TRP A 19 2.08 -6.77 -3.31
C TRP A 19 2.74 -7.11 -1.98
N TYR A 20 2.08 -6.82 -0.85
CA TYR A 20 2.61 -7.14 0.47
C TYR A 20 2.79 -8.64 0.70
N LEU A 21 1.89 -9.47 0.14
CA LEU A 21 1.99 -10.92 0.21
C LEU A 21 3.19 -11.46 -0.58
N GLN A 22 3.62 -10.74 -1.62
CA GLN A 22 4.78 -11.10 -2.45
C GLN A 22 6.10 -10.57 -1.87
N ASP A 23 6.13 -9.31 -1.46
CA ASP A 23 7.33 -8.63 -0.97
C ASP A 23 6.97 -7.59 0.11
N PRO A 24 7.01 -7.96 1.41
CA PRO A 24 6.68 -7.05 2.49
C PRO A 24 7.74 -5.95 2.72
N TYR A 25 8.88 -6.01 2.02
CA TYR A 25 9.99 -5.05 2.11
C TYR A 25 10.40 -4.52 0.73
N PRO A 26 9.51 -3.79 0.03
CA PRO A 26 9.83 -3.29 -1.30
C PRO A 26 11.00 -2.31 -1.26
N ASN A 27 11.93 -2.46 -2.21
CA ASN A 27 13.05 -1.53 -2.40
C ASN A 27 12.54 -0.15 -2.92
N PRO A 28 13.40 0.89 -2.95
CA PRO A 28 12.99 2.23 -3.38
C PRO A 28 12.37 2.29 -4.79
N THR A 29 12.87 1.49 -5.73
CA THR A 29 12.34 1.41 -7.10
C THR A 29 10.92 0.85 -7.10
N LYS A 30 10.70 -0.30 -6.45
CA LYS A 30 9.38 -0.92 -6.31
C LYS A 30 8.37 -0.01 -5.62
N LYS A 31 8.81 0.76 -4.61
CA LYS A 31 7.95 1.78 -3.96
C LYS A 31 7.51 2.88 -4.93
N ARG A 32 8.38 3.30 -5.86
CA ARG A 32 8.03 4.29 -6.89
C ARG A 32 7.05 3.73 -7.91
N GLU A 33 7.24 2.47 -8.34
CA GLU A 33 6.30 1.79 -9.24
C GLU A 33 4.91 1.66 -8.59
N LEU A 34 4.86 1.24 -7.32
CA LEU A 34 3.62 1.18 -6.56
C LEU A 34 2.96 2.55 -6.37
N ALA A 35 3.76 3.60 -6.14
CA ALA A 35 3.26 4.96 -6.03
C ALA A 35 2.57 5.41 -7.33
N GLN A 36 3.18 5.15 -8.48
CA GLN A 36 2.57 5.42 -9.79
C GLN A 36 1.29 4.61 -10.01
N ALA A 37 1.30 3.30 -9.71
CA ALA A 37 0.15 2.42 -9.92
C ALA A 37 -1.05 2.74 -9.00
N THR A 38 -0.79 3.26 -7.80
CA THR A 38 -1.81 3.57 -6.79
C THR A 38 -2.24 5.03 -6.75
N GLY A 39 -1.54 5.91 -7.46
CA GLY A 39 -1.71 7.36 -7.36
C GLY A 39 -1.29 7.94 -5.99
N LEU A 40 -0.45 7.21 -5.24
CA LEU A 40 0.09 7.64 -3.96
C LEU A 40 1.50 8.21 -4.13
N THR A 41 2.02 8.87 -3.10
CA THR A 41 3.45 9.23 -3.05
C THR A 41 4.28 8.03 -2.57
N PRO A 42 5.57 7.95 -2.95
CA PRO A 42 6.48 6.91 -2.44
C PRO A 42 6.54 6.85 -0.91
N THR A 43 6.39 8.00 -0.24
CA THR A 43 6.32 8.11 1.22
C THR A 43 5.04 7.48 1.78
N GLN A 44 3.88 7.73 1.17
CA GLN A 44 2.61 7.11 1.57
C GLN A 44 2.66 5.59 1.43
N VAL A 45 3.21 5.10 0.31
CA VAL A 45 3.45 3.66 0.11
C VAL A 45 4.39 3.14 1.20
N GLY A 46 5.54 3.78 1.43
CA GLY A 46 6.48 3.39 2.47
C GLY A 46 5.86 3.30 3.87
N ASN A 47 5.03 4.27 4.23
CA ASN A 47 4.31 4.28 5.51
C ASN A 47 3.25 3.17 5.58
N TRP A 48 2.54 2.89 4.49
CA TRP A 48 1.58 1.80 4.45
C TRP A 48 2.24 0.45 4.75
N PHE A 49 3.37 0.15 4.10
CA PHE A 49 4.13 -1.09 4.34
C PHE A 49 4.70 -1.16 5.77
N LYS A 50 5.21 -0.04 6.29
CA LYS A 50 5.69 0.06 7.68
C LYS A 50 4.57 -0.27 8.67
N ASN A 51 3.43 0.39 8.53
CA ASN A 51 2.28 0.20 9.42
C ASN A 51 1.67 -1.20 9.28
N ARG A 52 1.68 -1.77 8.08
CA ARG A 52 1.20 -3.13 7.84
C ARG A 52 2.05 -4.16 8.59
N ARG A 53 3.37 -4.07 8.50
CA ARG A 53 4.29 -4.94 9.28
C ARG A 53 4.12 -4.79 10.79
N GLN A 54 3.86 -3.57 11.28
CA GLN A 54 3.58 -3.36 12.70
C GLN A 54 2.29 -4.06 13.14
N ARG A 55 1.23 -3.98 12.33
CA ARG A 55 -0.03 -4.69 12.61
C ARG A 55 0.14 -6.21 12.62
N ASP A 56 0.90 -6.75 11.67
CA ASP A 56 1.09 -8.20 11.59
C ASP A 56 1.91 -8.74 12.78
N ARG A 57 2.87 -7.93 13.30
CA ARG A 57 3.57 -8.25 14.56
C ARG A 57 2.69 -8.15 15.80
N ALA A 58 1.75 -7.20 15.82
CA ALA A 58 0.84 -7.04 16.95
C ALA A 58 -0.31 -8.07 16.97
N ALA A 59 -0.51 -8.77 15.85
CA ALA A 59 -1.52 -9.82 15.71
C ALA A 59 -0.94 -11.23 15.89
N ALA A 60 0.39 -11.34 16.06
CA ALA A 60 1.10 -12.56 16.44
C ALA A 60 1.31 -12.57 17.96
#